data_AF-R7C4X1-F1
#
_entry.id   AF-R7C4X1-F1
#
_cell.length_a   1.000
_cell.length_b   1.000
_cell.length_c   1.000
_cell.angle_alpha   90.00
_cell.angle_beta   90.00
_cell.angle_gamma   90.00
#
_symmetry.space_group_name_H-M   'P 1'
#
loop_
_entity.id
_entity.type
_entity.pdbx_description
1 polymer ?
#
loop_
_entity_poly.entity_id
_entity_poly.type
_entity_poly.pdbx_seq_one_letter_code
_entity_poly.pdbx_strand_id
1 'polypeptide(L)'
;MKSNVGLQVMPIDELIERVASVCKRCGAEHLDLFGSFATGTATARSDIDFVVYGDVDSELLNQMISQIDTLRKIDIFYYNEINDEYLLKDILVKQLGITDFAIGSPREVLQSAFTNGLISDDIWLKMLKTRNLLARDYDGKIAKKNFRAIISNYYDAFDGLKDAITKFYDGSLPSIDSFD
;
A
#
# COMPACT_ATOMS: atom_id res chain seq x y z
N MET A 1 -13.57 0.03 53.11
CA MET A 1 -12.58 -0.47 52.14
C MET A 1 -13.10 -0.15 50.75
N LYS A 2 -12.48 0.81 50.05
CA LYS A 2 -12.76 1.00 48.61
C LYS A 2 -12.08 -0.16 47.89
N SER A 3 -12.86 -1.01 47.24
CA SER A 3 -12.35 -2.04 46.36
C SER A 3 -11.54 -1.37 45.26
N ASN A 4 -10.22 -1.60 45.26
CA ASN A 4 -9.38 -1.34 44.12
C ASN A 4 -9.81 -2.33 43.03
N VAL A 5 -10.75 -1.94 42.19
CA VAL A 5 -10.96 -2.61 40.90
C VAL A 5 -9.70 -2.26 40.12
N GLY A 6 -8.70 -3.15 40.14
CA GLY A 6 -7.54 -3.00 39.29
C GLY A 6 -8.04 -2.83 37.87
N LEU A 7 -7.61 -1.77 37.16
CA LEU A 7 -7.89 -1.60 35.74
C LEU A 7 -7.44 -2.90 35.06
N GLN A 8 -8.40 -3.74 34.68
CA GLN A 8 -8.10 -4.99 34.01
C GLN A 8 -7.73 -4.60 32.58
N VAL A 9 -6.44 -4.60 32.28
CA VAL A 9 -5.95 -4.27 30.94
C VAL A 9 -6.49 -5.33 29.98
N MET A 10 -7.22 -4.89 28.95
CA MET A 10 -7.75 -5.77 27.92
C MET A 10 -6.62 -6.62 27.31
N PRO A 11 -6.77 -7.95 27.25
CA PRO A 11 -5.84 -8.82 26.53
C PRO A 11 -5.69 -8.40 25.07
N ILE A 12 -4.51 -8.64 24.50
CA ILE A 12 -4.23 -8.24 23.12
C ILE A 12 -5.15 -8.94 22.12
N ASP A 13 -5.42 -10.23 22.34
CA ASP A 13 -6.27 -11.02 21.46
C ASP A 13 -7.71 -10.50 21.47
N GLU A 14 -8.23 -10.13 22.65
CA GLU A 14 -9.55 -9.52 22.78
C GLU A 14 -9.62 -8.16 22.06
N LEU A 15 -8.55 -7.36 22.16
CA LEU A 15 -8.46 -6.08 21.46
C LEU A 15 -8.46 -6.26 19.94
N ILE A 16 -7.66 -7.21 19.44
CA ILE A 16 -7.60 -7.55 18.00
C ILE A 16 -8.96 -8.03 17.49
N GLU A 17 -9.63 -8.93 18.21
CA GLU A 17 -10.97 -9.41 17.85
C GLU A 17 -12.00 -8.29 17.83
N ARG A 18 -11.90 -7.35 18.78
CA ARG A 18 -12.81 -6.21 18.87
C ARG A 18 -12.61 -5.24 17.70
N VAL A 19 -11.36 -4.92 17.36
CA VAL A 19 -11.04 -4.12 16.17
C VAL A 19 -11.54 -4.82 14.90
N ALA A 20 -11.31 -6.12 14.76
CA ALA A 20 -11.76 -6.89 13.60
C ALA A 20 -13.29 -6.87 13.43
N SER A 21 -14.02 -7.00 14.53
CA SER A 21 -15.48 -6.89 14.56
C SER A 21 -15.97 -5.51 14.14
N VAL A 22 -15.29 -4.44 14.59
CA VAL A 22 -15.59 -3.07 14.18
C VAL A 22 -15.34 -2.88 12.68
N CYS A 23 -14.16 -3.25 12.17
CA CYS A 23 -13.82 -3.13 10.75
C CYS A 23 -14.86 -3.86 9.87
N LYS A 24 -15.24 -5.08 10.24
CA LYS A 24 -16.26 -5.86 9.52
C LYS A 24 -17.62 -5.15 9.48
N ARG A 25 -18.04 -4.52 10.58
CA ARG A 25 -19.30 -3.77 10.63
C ARG A 25 -19.28 -2.51 9.77
N CYS A 26 -18.10 -1.94 9.53
CA CYS A 26 -17.90 -0.76 8.69
C CYS A 26 -17.71 -1.10 7.21
N GLY A 27 -17.85 -2.36 6.80
CA GLY A 27 -17.77 -2.76 5.39
C GLY A 27 -16.44 -3.35 4.96
N ALA A 28 -15.50 -3.61 5.88
CA ALA A 28 -14.23 -4.26 5.53
C ALA A 28 -14.46 -5.65 4.92
N GLU A 29 -13.90 -5.87 3.74
CA GLU A 29 -13.89 -7.17 3.05
C GLU A 29 -12.79 -8.07 3.61
N HIS A 30 -11.65 -7.46 3.95
CA HIS A 30 -10.49 -8.12 4.51
C HIS A 30 -9.79 -7.22 5.53
N LEU A 31 -9.05 -7.84 6.45
CA LEU A 31 -8.30 -7.16 7.50
C LEU A 31 -7.03 -7.95 7.79
N ASP A 32 -5.88 -7.28 7.68
CA ASP A 32 -4.59 -7.82 8.08
C ASP A 32 -4.06 -7.09 9.30
N LEU A 33 -3.47 -7.86 10.23
CA LEU A 33 -2.59 -7.31 11.26
C LEU A 33 -1.20 -7.17 10.66
N PHE A 34 -0.55 -6.01 10.85
CA PHE A 34 0.82 -5.82 10.40
C PHE A 34 1.68 -5.16 11.47
N GLY A 35 2.94 -4.88 11.15
CA GLY A 35 3.89 -4.32 12.10
C GLY A 35 4.33 -5.33 13.17
N SER A 36 4.71 -4.81 14.33
CA SER A 36 5.49 -5.58 15.33
C SER A 36 4.74 -6.78 15.91
N PHE A 37 3.41 -6.72 16.02
CA PHE A 37 2.60 -7.83 16.52
C PHE A 37 2.55 -8.99 15.52
N ALA A 38 2.40 -8.70 14.23
CA ALA A 38 2.38 -9.72 13.21
C ALA A 38 3.76 -10.38 12.99
N THR A 39 4.85 -9.65 13.24
CA THR A 39 6.22 -10.19 13.10
C THR A 39 6.76 -10.85 14.37
N GLY A 40 5.99 -10.89 15.46
CA GLY A 40 6.45 -11.46 16.75
C GLY A 40 7.55 -10.65 17.45
N THR A 41 7.75 -9.38 17.07
CA THR A 41 8.75 -8.48 17.65
C THR A 41 8.12 -7.42 18.57
N ALA A 42 6.82 -7.51 18.82
CA ALA A 42 6.07 -6.58 19.64
C ALA A 42 6.57 -6.52 21.08
N THR A 43 6.55 -5.31 21.64
CA THR A 43 6.77 -5.04 23.06
C THR A 43 5.47 -4.64 23.74
N ALA A 44 5.48 -4.55 25.07
CA ALA A 44 4.31 -4.09 25.82
C ALA A 44 3.85 -2.67 25.44
N ARG A 45 4.70 -1.85 24.79
CA ARG A 45 4.38 -0.48 24.34
C ARG A 45 4.14 -0.37 22.83
N SER A 46 4.23 -1.47 22.09
CA SER A 46 3.99 -1.45 20.65
C SER A 46 2.57 -1.01 20.33
N ASP A 47 2.46 -0.21 19.28
CA ASP A 47 1.22 0.12 18.59
C ASP A 47 0.69 -1.14 17.88
N ILE A 48 -0.61 -1.18 17.61
CA ILE A 48 -1.25 -2.25 16.86
C ILE A 48 -1.66 -1.70 15.51
N ASP A 49 -1.05 -2.22 14.45
CA ASP A 49 -1.24 -1.73 13.09
C ASP A 49 -2.15 -2.68 12.29
N PHE A 50 -3.17 -2.12 11.63
CA PHE A 50 -4.10 -2.86 10.79
C PHE A 50 -4.17 -2.30 9.37
N VAL A 51 -4.22 -3.18 8.37
CA VAL A 51 -4.59 -2.83 6.99
C VAL A 51 -6.00 -3.31 6.72
N VAL A 52 -6.87 -2.40 6.29
CA VAL A 52 -8.27 -2.68 5.97
C VAL A 52 -8.45 -2.60 4.45
N TYR A 53 -9.20 -3.55 3.91
CA TYR A 53 -9.51 -3.66 2.50
C TYR A 53 -11.02 -3.55 2.25
N GLY A 54 -11.38 -3.07 1.07
CA GLY A 54 -12.77 -2.86 0.66
C GLY A 54 -13.23 -1.41 0.77
N ASP A 55 -14.50 -1.17 0.47
CA ASP A 55 -15.17 0.12 0.60
C ASP A 55 -15.66 0.32 2.03
N VAL A 56 -14.79 0.89 2.87
CA VAL A 56 -15.00 1.00 4.31
C VAL A 56 -15.52 2.39 4.66
N ASP A 57 -16.57 2.46 5.47
CA ASP A 57 -17.02 3.72 6.06
C ASP A 57 -16.00 4.21 7.10
N SER A 58 -15.09 5.07 6.66
CA SER A 58 -13.97 5.56 7.46
C SER A 58 -14.41 6.46 8.61
N GLU A 59 -15.51 7.20 8.46
CA GLU A 59 -16.05 8.06 9.52
C GLU A 59 -16.63 7.20 10.65
N LEU A 60 -17.47 6.22 10.31
CA LEU A 60 -18.03 5.28 11.27
C LEU A 60 -16.95 4.43 11.93
N LEU A 61 -15.96 3.96 11.16
CA LEU A 61 -14.85 3.17 11.68
C LEU A 61 -14.06 3.97 12.74
N ASN A 62 -13.66 5.20 12.44
CA ASN A 62 -12.93 6.05 13.38
C ASN A 62 -13.74 6.32 14.66
N GLN A 63 -15.05 6.58 14.52
CA GLN A 63 -15.93 6.76 15.68
C GLN A 63 -15.98 5.51 16.55
N MET A 64 -16.14 4.33 15.96
CA MET A 64 -16.25 3.08 16.71
C MET A 64 -14.94 2.64 17.35
N ILE A 65 -13.80 2.85 16.68
CA ILE A 65 -12.47 2.56 17.23
C ILE A 65 -12.17 3.46 18.44
N SER A 66 -12.58 4.74 18.38
CA SER A 66 -12.41 5.68 19.50
C SER A 66 -13.15 5.28 20.79
N GLN A 67 -14.15 4.40 20.68
CA GLN A 67 -14.94 3.89 21.81
C GLN A 67 -14.35 2.61 22.42
N ILE A 68 -13.28 2.07 21.86
CA ILE A 68 -12.58 0.91 22.43
C ILE A 68 -11.71 1.41 23.59
N ASP A 69 -12.09 1.04 24.82
CA ASP A 69 -11.32 1.35 26.03
C ASP A 69 -9.98 0.58 26.03
N THR A 70 -8.96 1.19 25.46
CA THR A 70 -7.59 0.68 25.43
C THR A 70 -6.57 1.79 25.67
N LEU A 71 -5.45 1.43 26.31
CA LEU A 71 -4.29 2.31 26.45
C LEU A 71 -3.30 2.17 25.28
N ARG A 72 -3.54 1.20 24.38
CA ARG A 72 -2.71 0.98 23.19
C ARG A 72 -3.18 1.88 22.06
N LYS A 73 -2.24 2.43 21.32
CA LYS A 73 -2.54 3.08 20.06
C LYS A 73 -2.91 2.02 19.02
N ILE A 74 -4.00 2.28 18.31
CA ILE A 74 -4.47 1.48 17.18
C ILE A 74 -4.26 2.34 15.94
N ASP A 75 -3.45 1.88 15.01
CA ASP A 75 -3.26 2.52 13.71
C ASP A 75 -3.99 1.72 12.63
N ILE A 76 -4.81 2.40 11.83
CA ILE A 76 -5.59 1.81 10.75
C ILE A 76 -5.18 2.44 9.43
N PHE A 77 -4.87 1.59 8.46
CA PHE A 77 -4.47 1.97 7.11
C PHE A 77 -5.46 1.40 6.11
N TYR A 78 -5.97 2.24 5.22
CA TYR A 78 -6.88 1.83 4.15
C TYR A 78 -6.05 1.45 2.93
N TYR A 79 -6.10 0.18 2.52
CA TYR A 79 -5.24 -0.35 1.46
C TYR A 79 -5.27 0.50 0.18
N ASN A 80 -6.47 0.93 -0.24
CA ASN A 80 -6.68 1.74 -1.45
C ASN A 80 -6.13 3.18 -1.35
N GLU A 81 -5.81 3.65 -0.14
CA GLU A 81 -5.32 5.00 0.13
C GLU A 81 -3.81 5.03 0.47
N ILE A 82 -3.16 3.87 0.52
CA ILE A 82 -1.72 3.77 0.78
C ILE A 82 -0.96 4.29 -0.44
N ASN A 83 -0.42 5.51 -0.31
CA ASN A 83 0.43 6.14 -1.32
C ASN A 83 1.93 6.02 -1.02
N ASP A 84 2.28 5.55 0.19
CA ASP A 84 3.67 5.29 0.57
C ASP A 84 4.12 3.93 0.03
N GLU A 85 5.06 3.99 -0.91
CA GLU A 85 5.62 2.83 -1.60
C GLU A 85 6.37 1.88 -0.67
N TYR A 86 7.04 2.40 0.37
CA TYR A 86 7.76 1.56 1.32
C TYR A 86 6.78 0.83 2.22
N LEU A 87 5.72 1.52 2.67
CA LEU A 87 4.67 0.91 3.48
C LEU A 87 3.94 -0.19 2.70
N LEU A 88 3.55 0.10 1.45
CA LEU A 88 2.89 -0.89 0.59
C LEU A 88 3.80 -2.11 0.37
N LYS A 89 5.08 -1.88 0.04
CA LYS A 89 6.05 -2.97 -0.14
C LYS A 89 6.22 -3.80 1.13
N ASP A 90 6.25 -3.16 2.30
CA ASP A 90 6.41 -3.86 3.58
C ASP A 90 5.22 -4.78 3.88
N ILE A 91 3.99 -4.29 3.64
CA ILE A 91 2.75 -5.06 3.78
C ILE A 91 2.76 -6.27 2.84
N LEU A 92 3.01 -6.05 1.55
CA LEU A 92 2.97 -7.11 0.53
C LEU A 92 4.04 -8.20 0.78
N VAL A 93 5.27 -7.81 1.13
CA VAL A 93 6.38 -8.75 1.32
C VAL A 93 6.27 -9.51 2.64
N LYS A 94 6.00 -8.81 3.75
CA LYS A 94 6.04 -9.43 5.08
C LYS A 94 4.76 -10.16 5.45
N GLN A 95 3.59 -9.66 5.04
CA GLN A 95 2.30 -10.25 5.44
C GLN A 95 1.74 -11.18 4.38
N LEU A 96 1.74 -10.77 3.12
CA LEU A 96 1.11 -11.57 2.06
C LEU A 96 2.06 -12.62 1.46
N GLY A 97 3.31 -12.70 1.94
CA GLY A 97 4.30 -13.65 1.44
C GLY A 97 4.60 -13.48 -0.05
N ILE A 98 4.31 -12.29 -0.61
CA ILE A 98 4.55 -11.98 -2.02
C ILE A 98 6.04 -11.69 -2.16
N THR A 99 6.82 -12.75 -2.30
CA THR A 99 8.29 -12.68 -2.44
C THR A 99 8.75 -12.39 -3.85
N ASP A 100 7.86 -12.52 -4.85
CA ASP A 100 8.14 -12.29 -6.27
C ASP A 100 7.82 -10.86 -6.73
N PHE A 101 7.84 -9.91 -5.79
CA PHE A 101 7.91 -8.50 -6.18
C PHE A 101 9.23 -8.27 -6.90
N ALA A 102 9.28 -7.36 -7.88
CA ALA A 102 10.53 -6.99 -8.54
C ALA A 102 11.59 -6.65 -7.48
N ILE A 103 12.53 -7.58 -7.25
CA ILE A 103 13.58 -7.46 -6.25
C ILE A 103 14.53 -6.40 -6.78
N GLY A 104 14.28 -5.15 -6.41
CA GLY A 104 15.06 -4.02 -6.90
C GLY A 104 14.49 -2.68 -6.48
N SER A 105 15.31 -1.64 -6.64
CA SER A 105 14.94 -0.25 -6.67
C SER A 105 13.92 0.01 -7.80
N PRO A 106 13.11 1.07 -7.72
CA PRO A 106 12.17 1.43 -8.79
C PRO A 106 12.82 1.51 -10.18
N ARG A 107 14.12 1.87 -10.21
CA ARG A 107 14.91 1.89 -11.44
C ARG A 107 15.16 0.48 -12.00
N GLU A 108 15.50 -0.48 -11.16
CA GLU A 108 15.71 -1.88 -11.55
C GLU A 108 14.41 -2.52 -12.05
N VAL A 109 13.27 -2.18 -11.43
CA VAL A 109 11.95 -2.61 -11.91
C VAL A 109 11.69 -2.10 -13.33
N LEU A 110 11.91 -0.80 -13.57
CA LEU A 110 11.76 -0.23 -14.91
C LEU A 110 12.74 -0.84 -15.92
N GLN A 111 13.98 -1.12 -15.51
CA GLN A 111 14.95 -1.76 -16.38
C GLN A 111 14.52 -3.18 -16.78
N SER A 112 13.97 -3.94 -15.83
CA SER A 112 13.41 -5.26 -16.11
C SER A 112 12.21 -5.18 -17.04
N ALA A 113 11.25 -4.27 -16.78
CA ALA A 113 10.09 -4.06 -17.63
C ALA A 113 10.48 -3.70 -19.07
N PHE A 114 11.52 -2.86 -19.24
CA PHE A 114 12.05 -2.52 -20.56
C PHE A 114 12.69 -3.73 -21.25
N THR A 115 13.47 -4.52 -20.52
CA THR A 115 14.14 -5.72 -21.04
C THR A 115 13.12 -6.77 -21.50
N ASN A 116 12.00 -6.87 -20.80
CA ASN A 116 10.90 -7.78 -21.14
C ASN A 116 9.91 -7.19 -22.17
N GLY A 117 10.20 -6.02 -22.75
CA GLY A 117 9.34 -5.41 -23.78
C GLY A 117 7.99 -4.89 -23.27
N LEU A 118 7.76 -4.83 -21.96
CA LEU A 118 6.53 -4.29 -21.36
C LEU A 118 6.46 -2.78 -21.48
N ILE A 119 7.62 -2.12 -21.54
CA ILE A 119 7.77 -0.68 -21.78
C ILE A 119 8.87 -0.45 -22.81
N SER A 120 8.79 0.65 -23.55
CA SER A 120 9.65 0.86 -24.73
C SER A 120 10.45 2.17 -24.73
N ASP A 121 10.25 3.06 -23.77
CA ASP A 121 10.85 4.40 -23.80
C ASP A 121 11.41 4.86 -22.44
N ASP A 122 12.12 6.00 -22.47
CA ASP A 122 12.73 6.61 -21.29
C ASP A 122 11.72 7.43 -20.45
N ILE A 123 10.45 7.43 -20.82
CA ILE A 123 9.44 8.27 -20.19
C ILE A 123 9.16 7.83 -18.76
N TRP A 124 9.27 6.54 -18.50
CA TRP A 124 9.14 5.93 -17.18
C TRP A 124 10.22 6.41 -16.21
N LEU A 125 11.46 6.58 -16.70
CA LEU A 125 12.55 7.14 -15.89
C LEU A 125 12.33 8.64 -15.60
N LYS A 126 11.77 9.39 -16.56
CA LYS A 126 11.37 10.79 -16.36
C LYS A 126 10.23 10.88 -15.33
N MET A 127 9.24 10.01 -15.44
CA MET A 127 8.11 9.90 -14.52
C MET A 127 8.57 9.58 -13.09
N LEU A 128 9.45 8.60 -12.92
CA LEU A 128 10.03 8.26 -11.61
C LEU A 128 10.73 9.46 -10.97
N LYS A 129 11.53 10.21 -11.75
CA LYS A 129 12.18 11.44 -11.27
C LYS A 129 11.15 12.50 -10.88
N THR A 130 10.14 12.73 -11.71
CA THR A 130 9.05 13.68 -11.41
C THR A 130 8.32 13.29 -10.13
N ARG A 131 7.93 12.02 -9.94
CA ARG A 131 7.30 11.53 -8.72
C ARG A 131 8.15 11.80 -7.49
N ASN A 132 9.44 11.47 -7.55
CA ASN A 132 10.36 11.68 -6.42
C ASN A 132 10.53 13.16 -6.06
N LEU A 133 10.42 14.06 -7.04
CA LEU A 133 10.43 15.50 -6.82
C LEU A 133 9.09 16.02 -6.27
N LEU A 134 7.96 15.50 -6.77
CA LEU A 134 6.62 15.88 -6.34
C LEU A 134 6.36 15.58 -4.86
N ALA A 135 6.92 14.48 -4.33
CA ALA A 135 6.83 14.15 -2.90
C ALA A 135 7.42 15.24 -1.98
N ARG A 136 8.22 16.16 -2.54
CA ARG A 136 8.86 17.29 -1.83
C ARG A 136 8.30 18.65 -2.24
N ASP A 137 7.25 18.70 -3.05
CA ASP A 137 6.70 19.92 -3.66
C ASP A 137 5.68 20.63 -2.77
N TYR A 138 6.13 21.12 -1.61
CA TYR A 138 5.25 21.80 -0.64
C TYR A 138 4.65 23.12 -1.17
N ASP A 139 5.25 23.73 -2.20
CA ASP A 139 4.80 25.00 -2.78
C ASP A 139 4.08 24.86 -4.14
N GLY A 140 3.89 23.62 -4.61
CA GLY A 140 3.16 23.28 -5.84
C GLY A 140 3.83 23.71 -7.16
N LYS A 141 5.07 24.23 -7.13
CA LYS A 141 5.74 24.73 -8.34
C LYS A 141 6.19 23.59 -9.24
N ILE A 142 6.61 22.47 -8.68
CA ILE A 142 7.05 21.29 -9.45
C ILE A 142 5.85 20.66 -10.15
N ALA A 143 4.71 20.55 -9.47
CA ALA A 143 3.44 20.10 -10.02
C ALA A 143 3.02 20.99 -11.19
N LYS A 144 2.99 22.31 -11.01
CA LYS A 144 2.65 23.26 -12.08
C LYS A 144 3.57 23.16 -13.29
N LYS A 145 4.87 22.96 -13.08
CA LYS A 145 5.86 22.80 -14.15
C LYS A 145 5.67 21.50 -14.93
N ASN A 146 5.33 20.41 -14.26
CA ASN A 146 5.23 19.08 -14.86
C ASN A 146 3.80 18.72 -15.30
N PHE A 147 2.79 19.52 -14.95
CA PHE A 147 1.38 19.23 -15.17
C PHE A 147 1.08 18.77 -16.61
N ARG A 148 1.58 19.50 -17.61
CA ARG A 148 1.41 19.15 -19.03
C ARG A 148 2.06 17.80 -19.39
N ALA A 149 3.26 17.52 -18.89
CA ALA A 149 3.93 16.25 -19.15
C ALA A 149 3.18 15.07 -18.50
N ILE A 150 2.60 15.30 -17.32
CA ILE A 150 1.80 14.29 -16.61
C ILE A 150 0.56 13.94 -17.42
N ILE A 151 -0.25 14.94 -17.81
CA ILE A 151 -1.52 14.67 -18.49
C ILE A 151 -1.34 14.21 -19.94
N SER A 152 -0.30 14.68 -20.64
CA SER A 152 -0.17 14.45 -22.07
C SER A 152 0.74 13.30 -22.43
N ASN A 153 1.67 12.90 -21.55
CA ASN A 153 2.64 11.86 -21.90
C ASN A 153 2.65 10.68 -20.93
N TYR A 154 2.40 10.91 -19.64
CA TYR A 154 2.40 9.80 -18.68
C TYR A 154 1.15 8.94 -18.83
N TYR A 155 0.01 9.55 -19.14
CA TYR A 155 -1.24 8.83 -19.41
C TYR A 155 -1.09 7.85 -20.58
N ASP A 156 -0.62 8.34 -21.73
CA ASP A 156 -0.40 7.52 -22.94
C ASP A 156 0.57 6.36 -22.67
N ALA A 157 1.61 6.59 -21.86
CA ALA A 157 2.54 5.54 -21.47
C ALA A 157 1.85 4.43 -20.65
N PHE A 158 0.98 4.79 -19.70
CA PHE A 158 0.22 3.81 -18.93
C PHE A 158 -0.81 3.05 -19.77
N ASP A 159 -1.42 3.70 -20.76
CA ASP A 159 -2.33 3.03 -21.70
C ASP A 159 -1.58 2.00 -22.55
N GLY A 160 -0.40 2.37 -23.08
CA GLY A 160 0.48 1.44 -23.78
C GLY A 160 0.96 0.26 -22.90
N LEU A 161 1.25 0.51 -21.62
CA LEU A 161 1.60 -0.56 -20.67
C LEU A 161 0.41 -1.50 -20.45
N LYS A 162 -0.81 -0.98 -20.31
CA LYS A 162 -2.01 -1.80 -20.14
C LYS A 162 -2.22 -2.74 -21.34
N ASP A 163 -2.02 -2.23 -22.55
CA ASP A 163 -2.07 -3.04 -23.77
C ASP A 163 -0.99 -4.11 -23.78
N ALA A 164 0.25 -3.77 -23.41
CA ALA A 164 1.36 -4.73 -23.33
C ALA A 164 1.09 -5.83 -22.30
N ILE A 165 0.60 -5.47 -21.10
CA ILE A 165 0.25 -6.44 -20.06
C ILE A 165 -0.90 -7.34 -20.53
N THR A 166 -1.92 -6.78 -21.18
CA THR A 166 -3.05 -7.57 -21.73
C THR A 166 -2.52 -8.61 -22.71
N LYS A 167 -1.66 -8.18 -23.64
CA LYS A 167 -0.99 -9.05 -24.63
C LYS A 167 -0.10 -10.12 -23.98
N PHE A 168 0.45 -9.84 -22.81
CA PHE A 168 1.32 -10.77 -22.09
C PHE A 168 0.49 -11.93 -21.53
N TYR A 169 -0.65 -11.61 -20.91
CA TYR A 169 -1.53 -12.62 -20.31
C TYR A 169 -2.38 -13.38 -21.33
N ASP A 170 -2.68 -12.79 -22.48
CA ASP A 170 -3.39 -13.47 -23.57
C ASP A 170 -2.47 -14.27 -24.52
N GLY A 171 -1.14 -14.16 -24.33
CA GLY A 171 -0.12 -14.84 -25.13
C GLY A 171 0.12 -14.25 -26.53
N SER A 172 -0.42 -13.08 -26.83
CA SER A 172 -0.28 -12.40 -28.12
C SER A 172 0.90 -11.42 -28.21
N LEU A 173 1.67 -11.28 -27.13
CA LEU A 173 2.91 -10.49 -27.14
C LEU A 173 3.94 -11.17 -28.07
N PRO A 174 4.39 -10.50 -29.15
CA PRO A 174 5.34 -11.10 -30.07
C PRO A 174 6.65 -11.42 -29.33
N SER A 175 7.08 -12.67 -29.45
CA SER A 175 8.41 -13.10 -28.99
C SER A 175 9.49 -12.28 -29.69
N ILE A 176 10.44 -11.76 -28.92
CA ILE A 176 11.62 -11.04 -29.43
C ILE A 176 12.55 -11.98 -30.23
N ASP A 177 12.32 -13.31 -30.19
CA ASP A 177 13.14 -14.30 -30.91
C ASP A 177 12.76 -14.48 -32.39
N SER A 178 11.81 -13.73 -32.95
CA SER A 178 11.58 -13.75 -34.41
C SER A 178 12.47 -12.74 -35.14
N PHE A 179 13.78 -13.01 -35.15
CA PHE A 179 14.68 -12.48 -36.17
C PHE A 179 14.95 -13.61 -37.17
N ASP A 180 14.30 -13.55 -38.33
CA ASP A 180 14.72 -14.26 -39.55
C ASP A 180 16.04 -13.69 -40.09
#